data_AF-A0A2D5MT93-F1
#
_entry.id   AF-A0A2D5MT93-F1
#
_cell.length_a   1.000
_cell.length_b   1.000
_cell.length_c   1.000
_cell.angle_alpha   90.00
_cell.angle_beta   90.00
_cell.angle_gamma   90.00
#
_symmetry.space_group_name_H-M   'P 1'
#
loop_
_entity.id
_entity.type
_entity.pdbx_description
1 polymer ?
#
loop_
_entity_poly.entity_id
_entity_poly.type
_entity_poly.pdbx_seq_one_letter_code
_entity_poly.pdbx_strand_id
1 'polypeptide(L)'
;NRLDVVNTVFLTDGGSHPLYYWSHFEGDARLGKSYVEQRYGYGRGSRHCFINPITKKQYRLNYNEYYGGDIVTRTLLKSLADFTKTNVIGFHILPNRKPSAMSEMPRDMKYNMKESAWTEMKKEKFTILSDKTDTGYTTQFAVLGSDLETSNGSIEVSETATTAQIRQAFRKANKGKKSSRLMLSKFIDLVA
;
A
#
# COMPACT_ATOMS: atom_id res chain seq x y z
N ASN A 1 3.99 -27.23 14.42
CA ASN A 1 4.12 -25.76 14.54
C ASN A 1 2.91 -25.09 13.91
N ARG A 2 1.93 -24.72 14.74
CA ARG A 2 0.87 -23.77 14.33
C ARG A 2 1.56 -22.42 14.21
N LEU A 3 1.98 -22.08 13.01
CA LEU A 3 2.60 -20.79 12.76
C LEU A 3 1.48 -19.75 12.93
N ASP A 4 1.67 -18.86 13.90
CA ASP A 4 0.85 -17.68 14.10
C ASP A 4 0.76 -16.88 12.81
N VAL A 5 -0.34 -16.15 12.62
CA VAL A 5 -0.54 -15.29 11.44
C VAL A 5 0.64 -14.32 11.33
N VAL A 6 1.46 -14.46 10.29
CA VAL A 6 2.61 -13.57 10.06
C VAL A 6 2.15 -12.36 9.25
N ASN A 7 2.49 -11.18 9.73
CA ASN A 7 2.11 -9.90 9.13
C ASN A 7 3.37 -9.16 8.66
N THR A 8 3.31 -8.59 7.46
CA THR A 8 4.35 -7.70 6.92
C THR A 8 3.79 -6.29 6.86
N VAL A 9 4.37 -5.37 7.63
CA VAL A 9 3.86 -4.01 7.77
C VAL A 9 4.81 -3.00 7.12
N PHE A 10 4.29 -2.19 6.20
CA PHE A 10 5.00 -1.07 5.58
C PHE A 10 4.46 0.25 6.11
N LEU A 11 5.35 1.19 6.45
CA LEU A 11 5.04 2.58 6.73
C LEU A 11 5.75 3.43 5.69
N THR A 12 5.01 4.22 4.92
CA THR A 12 5.56 5.02 3.82
C THR A 12 4.81 6.33 3.66
N ASP A 13 5.52 7.35 3.22
CA ASP A 13 4.99 8.66 2.79
C ASP A 13 4.87 8.78 1.26
N GLY A 14 5.08 7.68 0.53
CA GLY A 14 4.96 7.62 -0.93
C GLY A 14 4.19 6.40 -1.41
N GLY A 15 3.41 6.57 -2.49
CA GLY A 15 2.50 5.53 -2.98
C GLY A 15 3.12 4.52 -3.95
N SER A 16 4.00 4.97 -4.85
CA SER A 16 4.61 4.14 -5.90
C SER A 16 5.64 4.92 -6.72
N HIS A 17 6.56 4.21 -7.38
CA HIS A 17 7.41 4.77 -8.43
C HIS A 17 7.37 3.89 -9.70
N PRO A 18 7.54 4.45 -10.92
CA PRO A 18 7.72 3.64 -12.12
C PRO A 18 9.00 2.81 -12.07
N LEU A 19 8.95 1.61 -12.64
CA LEU A 19 10.14 0.80 -12.90
C LEU A 19 10.52 0.93 -14.36
N TYR A 20 11.82 1.00 -14.66
CA TYR A 20 12.35 1.22 -16.00
C TYR A 20 13.15 0.01 -16.49
N TYR A 21 13.20 -0.18 -17.80
CA TYR A 21 14.06 -1.14 -18.47
C TYR A 21 14.53 -0.57 -19.81
N TRP A 22 15.69 -1.02 -20.28
CA TRP A 22 16.18 -0.65 -21.60
C TRP A 22 15.71 -1.67 -22.62
N SER A 23 15.09 -1.20 -23.71
CA SER A 23 14.72 -2.05 -24.84
C SER A 23 15.52 -1.70 -26.08
N HIS A 24 15.94 -2.73 -26.82
CA HIS A 24 16.50 -2.56 -28.14
C HIS A 24 15.39 -2.63 -29.19
N PHE A 25 15.31 -1.62 -30.06
CA PHE A 25 14.44 -1.67 -31.24
C PHE A 25 15.30 -1.90 -32.47
N GLU A 26 15.16 -3.08 -33.10
CA GLU A 26 15.63 -3.29 -34.46
C GLU A 26 14.47 -2.98 -35.42
N GLY A 27 14.61 -1.94 -36.26
CA GLY A 27 13.74 -1.77 -37.43
C GLY A 27 12.97 -0.46 -37.60
N ASP A 28 13.12 0.55 -36.74
CA ASP A 28 12.65 1.90 -37.10
C ASP A 28 13.75 2.62 -37.88
N ALA A 29 13.55 2.76 -39.20
CA ALA A 29 14.46 3.44 -40.12
C ALA A 29 14.76 4.90 -39.73
N ARG A 30 13.98 5.51 -38.82
CA ARG A 30 14.17 6.87 -38.31
C ARG A 30 15.05 6.93 -37.06
N LEU A 31 15.19 5.84 -36.31
CA LEU A 31 15.85 5.82 -35.00
C LEU A 31 17.18 5.06 -35.00
N GLY A 32 17.51 4.31 -36.06
CA GLY A 32 18.70 3.47 -36.09
C GLY A 32 18.73 2.43 -34.96
N LYS A 33 19.90 1.82 -34.70
CA LYS A 33 20.10 0.93 -33.54
C LYS A 33 20.15 1.76 -32.26
N SER A 34 18.98 2.13 -31.73
CA SER A 34 18.88 2.94 -30.51
C SER A 34 18.40 2.11 -29.32
N TYR A 35 19.05 2.31 -28.17
CA TYR A 35 18.54 1.87 -26.88
C TYR A 35 17.58 2.94 -26.36
N VAL A 36 16.36 2.54 -26.03
CA VAL A 36 15.36 3.45 -25.47
C VAL A 36 14.96 2.95 -24.09
N GLU A 37 14.98 3.85 -23.11
CA GLU A 37 14.46 3.57 -21.78
C GLU A 37 12.94 3.48 -21.85
N GLN A 38 12.41 2.36 -21.39
CA GLN A 38 10.99 2.07 -21.35
C GLN A 38 10.55 1.92 -19.90
N ARG A 39 9.27 2.21 -19.65
CA ARG A 39 8.65 2.00 -18.34
C ARG A 39 7.86 0.70 -18.33
N TYR A 40 8.08 -0.14 -17.32
CA TYR A 40 7.16 -1.24 -17.03
C TYR A 40 5.76 -0.68 -16.76
N GLY A 41 4.73 -1.41 -17.20
CA GLY A 41 3.36 -0.95 -17.01
C GLY A 41 2.94 0.17 -17.98
N TYR A 42 3.78 0.55 -18.95
CA TYR A 42 3.53 1.65 -19.89
C TYR A 42 3.60 1.18 -21.36
N GLY A 43 2.84 1.85 -22.24
CA GLY A 43 2.78 1.59 -23.68
C GLY A 43 1.62 0.68 -24.11
N ARG A 44 0.90 1.08 -25.17
CA ARG A 44 -0.17 0.26 -25.77
C ARG A 44 0.43 -1.01 -26.37
N GLY A 45 -0.12 -2.17 -26.00
CA GLY A 45 0.30 -3.48 -26.53
C GLY A 45 1.47 -4.14 -25.80
N SER A 46 2.13 -3.43 -24.88
CA SER A 46 3.13 -4.02 -23.99
C SER A 46 2.51 -5.16 -23.16
N ARG A 47 3.23 -6.28 -23.00
CA ARG A 47 2.85 -7.38 -22.11
C ARG A 47 4.05 -7.70 -21.21
N HIS A 48 3.99 -7.20 -19.99
CA HIS A 48 4.99 -7.41 -18.97
C HIS A 48 4.45 -8.42 -17.96
N CYS A 49 5.32 -9.30 -17.51
CA CYS A 49 5.03 -10.28 -16.51
C CYS A 49 6.20 -10.37 -15.54
N PHE A 50 5.90 -10.40 -14.25
CA PHE A 50 6.86 -10.77 -13.23
C PHE A 50 6.74 -12.25 -12.93
N ILE A 51 7.89 -12.92 -12.83
CA ILE A 51 7.95 -14.34 -12.50
C ILE A 51 8.65 -14.44 -11.16
N ASN A 52 7.97 -15.02 -10.17
CA ASN A 52 8.65 -15.34 -8.91
C ASN A 52 9.67 -16.47 -9.20
N PRO A 53 10.97 -16.26 -8.94
CA PRO A 53 12.00 -17.21 -9.34
C PRO A 53 11.92 -18.54 -8.58
N ILE A 54 11.29 -18.57 -7.41
CA ILE A 54 11.17 -19.75 -6.56
C ILE A 54 9.90 -20.52 -6.91
N THR A 55 8.73 -19.87 -6.87
CA THR A 55 7.44 -20.54 -7.11
C THR A 55 7.10 -20.72 -8.58
N LYS A 56 7.83 -20.02 -9.46
CA LYS A 56 7.56 -19.92 -10.92
C LYS A 56 6.18 -19.33 -11.25
N LYS A 57 5.43 -18.84 -10.26
CA LYS A 57 4.15 -18.18 -10.48
C LYS A 57 4.36 -16.90 -11.27
N GLN A 58 3.50 -16.70 -12.26
CA GLN A 58 3.54 -15.58 -13.18
C GLN A 58 2.49 -14.55 -12.78
N TYR A 59 2.91 -13.29 -12.73
CA TYR A 59 2.09 -12.14 -12.38
C TYR A 59 2.07 -11.18 -13.55
N ARG A 60 0.96 -11.17 -14.29
CA ARG A 60 0.79 -10.29 -15.44
C ARG A 60 0.43 -8.88 -15.01
N LEU A 61 1.09 -7.88 -15.60
CA LEU A 61 0.66 -6.49 -15.47
C LEU A 61 -0.56 -6.27 -16.38
N ASN A 62 -1.72 -5.98 -15.79
CA ASN A 62 -2.98 -5.75 -16.51
C ASN A 62 -3.22 -4.26 -16.76
N TYR A 63 -2.92 -3.79 -17.98
CA TYR A 63 -2.97 -2.38 -18.35
C TYR A 63 -4.39 -1.88 -18.56
N ASN A 64 -4.75 -0.81 -17.85
CA ASN A 64 -5.76 0.13 -18.31
C ASN A 64 -5.07 1.48 -18.54
N GLU A 65 -4.68 1.64 -19.80
CA GLU A 65 -4.24 2.83 -20.56
C GLU A 65 -3.18 3.80 -19.99
N TYR A 66 -3.03 4.10 -18.69
CA TYR A 66 -2.18 5.24 -18.26
C TYR A 66 -1.43 5.18 -16.90
N TYR A 67 -1.44 4.09 -16.13
CA TYR A 67 -0.95 4.11 -14.72
C TYR A 67 0.15 3.08 -14.38
N GLY A 68 1.26 3.10 -15.14
CA GLY A 68 2.31 2.08 -15.08
C GLY A 68 3.09 1.95 -13.77
N GLY A 69 3.21 3.00 -12.96
CA GLY A 69 3.93 2.91 -11.68
C GLY A 69 3.16 2.08 -10.64
N ASP A 70 1.90 2.45 -10.39
CA ASP A 70 1.10 1.84 -9.33
C ASP A 70 0.90 0.34 -9.59
N ILE A 71 0.70 -0.06 -10.84
CA ILE A 71 0.47 -1.45 -11.19
C ILE A 71 1.68 -2.35 -10.89
N VAL A 72 2.90 -1.83 -11.07
CA VAL A 72 4.13 -2.56 -10.76
C VAL A 72 4.19 -2.84 -9.27
N THR A 73 4.09 -1.77 -8.45
CA THR A 73 4.13 -1.88 -6.97
C THR A 73 3.04 -2.83 -6.46
N ARG A 74 1.80 -2.69 -6.93
CA ARG A 74 0.68 -3.57 -6.55
C ARG A 74 0.95 -5.03 -6.87
N THR A 75 1.52 -5.29 -8.04
CA THR A 75 1.81 -6.66 -8.48
C THR A 75 2.92 -7.28 -7.65
N LEU A 76 3.95 -6.51 -7.29
CA LEU A 76 5.01 -6.96 -6.40
C LEU A 76 4.49 -7.23 -4.99
N LEU A 77 3.63 -6.37 -4.44
CA LEU A 77 3.00 -6.59 -3.13
C LEU A 77 2.14 -7.86 -3.10
N LYS A 78 1.36 -8.12 -4.16
CA LYS A 78 0.61 -9.37 -4.31
C LYS A 78 1.52 -10.59 -4.41
N SER A 79 2.61 -10.48 -5.19
CA SER A 79 3.61 -11.54 -5.28
C SER A 79 4.28 -11.81 -3.93
N LEU A 80 4.53 -10.76 -3.14
CA LEU A 80 5.09 -10.87 -1.80
C LEU A 80 4.11 -11.64 -0.90
N ALA A 81 2.87 -11.16 -0.75
CA ALA A 81 1.84 -11.80 0.07
C ALA A 81 1.62 -13.27 -0.31
N ASP A 82 1.54 -13.55 -1.62
CA ASP A 82 1.36 -14.90 -2.14
C ASP A 82 2.54 -15.83 -1.81
N PHE A 83 3.77 -15.31 -1.84
CA PHE A 83 4.98 -16.10 -1.62
C PHE A 83 5.21 -16.36 -0.14
N THR A 84 5.07 -15.32 0.69
CA THR A 84 5.33 -15.40 2.14
C THR A 84 4.13 -15.91 2.92
N LYS A 85 2.94 -15.95 2.31
CA LYS A 85 1.66 -16.26 2.98
C LYS A 85 1.37 -15.31 4.15
N THR A 86 1.84 -14.06 4.06
CA THR A 86 1.65 -13.03 5.07
C THR A 86 0.54 -12.07 4.69
N ASN A 87 -0.09 -11.46 5.69
CA ASN A 87 -0.88 -10.26 5.45
C ASN A 87 0.08 -9.09 5.19
N VAL A 88 -0.01 -8.47 4.02
CA VAL A 88 0.81 -7.31 3.67
C VAL A 88 -0.02 -6.06 3.96
N ILE A 89 0.34 -5.36 5.05
CA ILE A 89 -0.38 -4.20 5.57
C ILE A 89 0.43 -2.94 5.28
N GLY A 90 -0.20 -1.93 4.70
CA GLY A 90 0.42 -0.64 4.40
C GLY A 90 -0.17 0.50 5.22
N PHE A 91 0.67 1.38 5.74
CA PHE A 91 0.32 2.69 6.28
C PHE A 91 0.91 3.75 5.36
N HIS A 92 0.06 4.45 4.62
CA HIS A 92 0.44 5.53 3.72
C HIS A 92 0.16 6.89 4.38
N ILE A 93 1.20 7.62 4.69
CA ILE A 93 1.13 8.97 5.24
C ILE A 93 0.85 9.93 4.09
N LEU A 94 -0.34 10.53 4.10
CA LEU A 94 -0.77 11.49 3.09
C LEU A 94 -0.53 12.94 3.54
N PRO A 95 -0.26 13.86 2.60
CA PRO A 95 -0.25 15.29 2.86
C PRO A 95 -1.57 15.81 3.43
N ASN A 96 -1.51 16.90 4.20
CA ASN A 96 -2.70 17.48 4.85
C ASN A 96 -3.58 18.34 3.93
N ARG A 97 -3.12 18.61 2.70
CA ARG A 97 -3.86 19.40 1.71
C ARG A 97 -4.62 18.45 0.79
N LYS A 98 -5.94 18.66 0.65
CA LYS A 98 -6.83 17.81 -0.18
C LYS A 98 -6.24 17.50 -1.57
N PRO A 99 -5.77 18.49 -2.38
CA PRO A 99 -5.23 18.19 -3.70
C PRO A 99 -4.02 17.27 -3.66
N SER A 100 -3.09 17.53 -2.72
CA SER A 100 -1.88 16.73 -2.53
C SER A 100 -2.17 15.33 -2.00
N ALA A 101 -3.12 15.19 -1.07
CA ALA A 101 -3.58 13.88 -0.60
C ALA A 101 -4.20 13.06 -1.74
N MET A 102 -5.03 13.70 -2.56
CA MET A 102 -5.70 13.05 -3.69
C MET A 102 -4.74 12.65 -4.81
N SER A 103 -3.65 13.40 -5.01
CA SER A 103 -2.61 13.05 -5.99
C SER A 103 -1.80 11.83 -5.56
N GLU A 104 -1.58 11.65 -4.25
CA GLU A 104 -0.88 10.50 -3.67
C GLU A 104 -1.77 9.25 -3.53
N MET A 105 -3.11 9.41 -3.56
CA MET A 105 -4.03 8.28 -3.64
C MET A 105 -3.88 7.54 -4.98
N PRO A 106 -4.14 6.20 -5.01
CA PRO A 106 -4.08 5.38 -6.22
C PRO A 106 -4.63 6.07 -7.47
N ARG A 107 -3.85 6.10 -8.55
CA ARG A 107 -4.15 6.96 -9.71
C ARG A 107 -5.39 6.54 -10.50
N ASP A 108 -5.71 5.25 -10.49
CA ASP A 108 -6.89 4.64 -11.10
C ASP A 108 -8.15 4.71 -10.21
N MET A 109 -8.02 5.18 -8.97
CA MET A 109 -9.15 5.39 -8.08
C MET A 109 -10.01 6.55 -8.60
N LYS A 110 -11.30 6.29 -8.81
CA LYS A 110 -12.25 7.28 -9.32
C LYS A 110 -12.30 8.50 -8.40
N TYR A 111 -12.50 9.68 -8.99
CA TYR A 111 -12.51 10.95 -8.25
C TYR A 111 -13.50 10.96 -7.09
N ASN A 112 -14.73 10.47 -7.29
CA ASN A 112 -15.74 10.38 -6.22
C ASN A 112 -15.30 9.48 -5.05
N MET A 113 -14.57 8.39 -5.33
CA MET A 113 -13.99 7.54 -4.29
C MET A 113 -12.89 8.28 -3.53
N LYS A 114 -12.03 9.04 -4.23
CA LYS A 114 -11.02 9.90 -3.60
C LYS A 114 -11.67 10.97 -2.70
N GLU A 115 -12.79 11.56 -3.14
CA GLU A 115 -13.55 12.52 -2.32
C GLU A 115 -14.15 11.89 -1.06
N SER A 116 -14.72 10.70 -1.20
CA SER A 116 -15.24 9.92 -0.08
C SER A 116 -14.13 9.58 0.91
N ALA A 117 -12.98 9.10 0.43
CA ALA A 117 -11.80 8.80 1.23
C ALA A 117 -11.28 10.05 1.98
N TRP A 118 -11.24 11.20 1.31
CA TRP A 118 -10.87 12.47 1.93
C TRP A 118 -11.84 12.88 3.04
N THR A 119 -13.14 12.76 2.79
CA THR A 119 -14.20 13.09 3.78
C THR A 119 -14.09 12.19 5.01
N GLU A 120 -13.86 10.89 4.81
CA GLU A 120 -13.64 9.92 5.88
C GLU A 120 -12.40 10.28 6.70
N MET A 121 -11.26 10.56 6.05
CA MET A 121 -10.04 10.98 6.73
C MET A 121 -10.18 12.31 7.49
N LYS A 122 -10.99 13.24 7.01
CA LYS A 122 -11.25 14.49 7.75
C LYS A 122 -11.95 14.25 9.08
N LYS A 123 -12.80 13.22 9.15
CA LYS A 123 -13.56 12.85 10.34
C LYS A 123 -12.77 11.90 11.24
N GLU A 124 -12.29 10.80 10.68
CA GLU A 124 -11.69 9.68 11.42
C GLU A 124 -10.17 9.75 11.46
N LYS A 125 -9.53 10.69 10.74
CA LYS A 125 -8.06 10.86 10.59
C LYS A 125 -7.35 9.78 9.79
N PHE A 126 -8.08 8.76 9.36
CA PHE A 126 -7.60 7.72 8.45
C PHE A 126 -8.75 7.22 7.57
N THR A 127 -8.41 6.42 6.56
CA THR A 127 -9.35 5.61 5.75
C THR A 127 -8.63 4.33 5.32
N ILE A 128 -9.38 3.31 4.92
CA ILE A 128 -8.83 2.08 4.34
C ILE A 128 -8.97 2.17 2.81
N LEU A 129 -7.85 2.32 2.11
CA LEU A 129 -7.82 2.46 0.66
C LEU A 129 -8.16 1.15 -0.06
N SER A 130 -7.76 0.01 0.51
CA SER A 130 -8.04 -1.33 -0.03
C SER A 130 -9.54 -1.66 -0.10
N ASP A 131 -10.38 -0.98 0.70
CA ASP A 131 -11.85 -1.13 0.65
C ASP A 131 -12.47 -0.39 -0.55
N LYS A 132 -11.70 0.49 -1.19
CA LYS A 132 -12.19 1.40 -2.24
C LYS A 132 -11.55 1.14 -3.59
N THR A 133 -10.33 0.64 -3.62
CA THR A 133 -9.59 0.29 -4.84
C THR A 133 -8.56 -0.79 -4.54
N ASP A 134 -8.12 -1.50 -5.58
CA ASP A 134 -7.06 -2.50 -5.45
C ASP A 134 -5.71 -1.80 -5.25
N THR A 135 -5.15 -1.91 -4.04
CA THR A 135 -3.87 -1.30 -3.67
C THR A 135 -2.70 -2.28 -3.66
N GLY A 136 -2.95 -3.56 -3.95
CA GLY A 136 -1.95 -4.64 -3.86
C GLY A 136 -1.58 -5.07 -2.43
N TYR A 137 -1.91 -4.27 -1.42
CA TYR A 137 -1.87 -4.65 -0.01
C TYR A 137 -3.07 -5.54 0.34
N THR A 138 -2.90 -6.40 1.34
CA THR A 138 -4.04 -7.05 2.02
C THR A 138 -4.92 -5.99 2.68
N THR A 139 -4.30 -5.00 3.32
CA THR A 139 -4.98 -3.81 3.81
C THR A 139 -4.06 -2.60 3.71
N GLN A 140 -4.55 -1.49 3.16
CA GLN A 140 -3.80 -0.23 3.15
C GLN A 140 -4.57 0.86 3.89
N PHE A 141 -4.03 1.30 5.03
CA PHE A 141 -4.46 2.48 5.74
C PHE A 141 -3.84 3.73 5.09
N ALA A 142 -4.63 4.77 4.89
CA ALA A 142 -4.15 6.11 4.59
C ALA A 142 -4.41 7.03 5.78
N VAL A 143 -3.39 7.80 6.19
CA VAL A 143 -3.40 8.62 7.41
C VAL A 143 -2.93 10.03 7.07
N LEU A 144 -3.55 11.07 7.64
CA LEU A 144 -3.09 12.45 7.45
C LEU A 144 -1.89 12.77 8.34
N GLY A 145 -0.83 13.35 7.76
CA GLY A 145 0.44 13.57 8.47
C GLY A 145 0.44 14.62 9.59
N SER A 146 -0.54 15.53 9.67
CA SER A 146 -0.53 16.62 10.68
C SER A 146 -0.62 16.15 12.12
N ASP A 147 -1.17 14.96 12.35
CA ASP A 147 -1.59 14.51 13.68
C ASP A 147 -0.74 13.31 14.18
N LEU A 148 0.44 13.09 13.59
CA LEU A 148 1.39 12.03 13.97
C LEU A 148 2.20 12.38 15.23
N GLU A 149 1.63 13.14 16.17
CA GLU A 149 2.34 13.52 17.40
C GLU A 149 2.66 12.29 18.26
N THR A 150 3.96 12.07 18.48
CA THR A 150 4.53 11.00 19.31
C THR A 150 4.51 11.41 20.79
N SER A 151 3.34 11.45 21.42
CA SER A 151 3.29 11.33 22.88
C SER A 151 3.47 9.85 23.21
N ASN A 152 4.72 9.41 23.26
CA ASN A 152 5.10 8.03 23.56
C ASN A 152 4.75 7.71 25.02
N GLY A 153 3.51 7.28 25.27
CA GLY A 153 3.25 6.40 26.40
C GLY A 153 3.85 5.05 26.02
N SER A 154 4.96 4.65 26.63
CA SER A 154 5.49 3.30 26.48
C SER A 154 4.37 2.30 26.79
N ILE A 155 4.16 1.37 25.86
CA ILE A 155 3.14 0.33 26.02
C ILE A 155 3.89 -0.91 26.43
N GLU A 156 3.97 -1.14 27.74
CA GLU A 156 4.49 -2.38 28.28
C GLU A 156 3.39 -3.44 28.24
N VAL A 157 3.65 -4.48 27.47
CA VAL A 157 2.79 -5.66 27.39
C VAL A 157 3.66 -6.88 27.62
N SER A 158 3.20 -7.78 28.48
CA SER A 158 3.88 -9.06 28.74
C SER A 158 3.96 -9.91 27.46
N GLU A 159 5.05 -10.67 27.29
CA GLU A 159 5.24 -11.61 26.17
C GLU A 159 4.12 -12.67 26.09
N THR A 160 3.49 -12.99 27.22
CA THR A 160 2.37 -13.96 27.29
C THR A 160 1.00 -13.29 27.35
N ALA A 161 0.91 -12.00 27.03
CA ALA A 161 -0.36 -11.28 27.08
C ALA A 161 -1.34 -11.78 26.01
N THR A 162 -2.58 -11.99 26.43
CA THR A 162 -3.69 -12.29 25.52
C THR A 162 -3.98 -11.09 24.60
N THR A 163 -4.61 -11.35 23.45
CA THR A 163 -5.05 -10.30 22.53
C THR A 163 -5.93 -9.24 23.22
N ALA A 164 -6.76 -9.65 24.18
CA ALA A 164 -7.58 -8.73 24.96
C ALA A 164 -6.74 -7.79 25.84
N GLN A 165 -5.68 -8.31 26.47
CA GLN A 165 -4.75 -7.51 27.29
C GLN A 165 -3.93 -6.55 26.44
N ILE A 166 -3.44 -6.99 25.26
CA ILE A 166 -2.78 -6.11 24.29
C ILE A 166 -3.73 -4.97 23.88
N ARG A 167 -4.97 -5.29 23.46
CA ARG A 167 -6.00 -4.29 23.11
C ARG A 167 -6.23 -3.31 24.26
N GLN A 168 -6.29 -3.78 25.50
CA GLN A 168 -6.55 -2.93 26.66
C GLN A 168 -5.36 -2.00 26.98
N ALA A 169 -4.13 -2.53 27.00
CA ALA A 169 -2.91 -1.75 27.23
C ALA A 169 -2.76 -0.63 26.19
N PHE A 170 -2.99 -0.95 24.92
CA PHE A 170 -2.97 0.03 23.83
C PHE A 170 -4.08 1.08 23.94
N ARG A 171 -5.32 0.68 24.28
CA ARG A 171 -6.43 1.62 24.53
C ARG A 171 -6.09 2.60 25.65
N LYS A 172 -5.39 2.14 26.69
CA LYS A 172 -4.95 2.96 27.83
C LYS A 172 -3.86 3.95 27.42
N ALA A 173 -2.86 3.51 26.66
CA ALA A 173 -1.76 4.36 26.19
C ALA A 173 -2.21 5.45 25.21
N ASN A 174 -3.26 5.18 24.42
CA ASN A 174 -3.84 6.13 23.46
C ASN A 174 -5.07 6.89 24.02
N LYS A 175 -5.19 7.02 25.35
CA LYS A 175 -6.30 7.74 25.99
C LYS A 175 -6.29 9.22 25.55
N GLY A 176 -7.37 9.65 24.90
CA GLY A 176 -7.52 11.01 24.34
C GLY A 176 -7.46 11.07 22.81
N LYS A 177 -6.81 10.12 22.14
CA LYS A 177 -6.68 10.08 20.67
C LYS A 177 -7.72 9.14 20.04
N LYS A 178 -8.99 9.59 19.98
CA LYS A 178 -10.14 8.76 19.53
C LYS A 178 -9.91 8.10 18.17
N SER A 179 -9.45 8.86 17.18
CA SER A 179 -9.14 8.42 15.83
C SER A 179 -8.05 7.34 15.77
N SER A 180 -6.94 7.57 16.49
CA SER A 180 -5.83 6.60 16.59
C SER A 180 -6.30 5.27 17.20
N ARG A 181 -7.22 5.29 18.17
CA ARG A 181 -7.80 4.07 18.76
C ARG A 181 -8.65 3.27 17.77
N LEU A 182 -9.41 3.92 16.89
CA LEU A 182 -10.24 3.22 15.91
C LEU A 182 -9.39 2.53 14.85
N MET A 183 -8.42 3.25 14.27
CA MET A 183 -7.47 2.68 13.32
C MET A 183 -6.70 1.51 13.93
N LEU A 184 -6.17 1.70 15.14
CA LEU A 184 -5.41 0.68 15.82
C LEU A 184 -6.26 -0.53 16.21
N SER A 185 -7.53 -0.33 16.61
CA SER A 185 -8.45 -1.46 16.84
C SER A 185 -8.61 -2.28 15.56
N LYS A 186 -8.84 -1.63 14.42
CA LYS A 186 -8.93 -2.30 13.12
C LYS A 186 -7.64 -3.02 12.75
N PHE A 187 -6.48 -2.41 13.01
CA PHE A 187 -5.19 -3.05 12.80
C PHE A 187 -5.00 -4.30 13.68
N ILE A 188 -5.34 -4.22 14.98
CA ILE A 188 -5.25 -5.36 15.90
C ILE A 188 -6.15 -6.50 15.42
N ASP A 189 -7.35 -6.19 14.94
CA ASP A 189 -8.28 -7.21 14.42
C ASP A 189 -7.81 -7.86 13.11
N LEU A 190 -6.85 -7.26 12.39
CA LEU A 190 -6.23 -7.85 11.19
C LEU A 190 -5.04 -8.74 11.51
N VAL A 191 -4.31 -8.44 12.58
CA VAL A 191 -3.06 -9.15 12.93
C VAL A 191 -3.25 -10.25 13.97
N ALA A 192 -4.37 -10.25 14.70
CA ALA A 192 -4.68 -11.19 15.78
C ALA A 192 -5.67 -12.28 15.36
#